data_AF-A0A9D5NEP5-F1
#
_entry.id   AF-A0A9D5NEP5-F1
#
_cell.length_a   1.000
_cell.length_b   1.000
_cell.length_c   1.000
_cell.angle_alpha   90.00
_cell.angle_beta   90.00
_cell.angle_gamma   90.00
#
_symmetry.space_group_name_H-M   'P 1'
#
loop_
_entity.id
_entity.type
_entity.pdbx_description
1 polymer ?
#
loop_
_entity_poly.entity_id
_entity_poly.type
_entity_poly.pdbx_seq_one_letter_code
_entity_poly.pdbx_strand_id
1 'polypeptide(L)'
;MKSITDLKRMQESSSKHLHLQNTPYKYRILIGMATCGIAAGAKKVMDTLQEEIYAKGYKDIKVISTGCIGMCTLEPILEVLDKCGQKVTYIQVDPDKVLEILEKHILGGNVVEEYTIEKRS
;
A
#
# COMPACT_ATOMS: atom_id res chain seq x y z
N MET A 1 -4.41 -47.41 -9.05
CA MET A 1 -3.16 -46.81 -9.54
C MET A 1 -3.42 -45.34 -9.85
N LYS A 2 -2.53 -44.45 -9.37
CA LYS A 2 -2.69 -42.99 -9.30
C LYS A 2 -2.41 -42.34 -10.66
N SER A 3 -3.19 -41.31 -11.03
CA SER A 3 -2.73 -40.19 -11.85
C SER A 3 -3.47 -38.93 -11.44
N ILE A 4 -2.87 -38.20 -10.50
CA ILE A 4 -3.31 -36.91 -9.96
C ILE A 4 -2.56 -35.81 -10.70
N THR A 5 -2.54 -35.90 -12.04
CA THR A 5 -1.77 -34.99 -12.90
C THR A 5 -2.64 -33.81 -13.33
N ASP A 6 -3.33 -33.18 -12.37
CA ASP A 6 -3.99 -31.88 -12.56
C ASP A 6 -3.89 -30.98 -11.32
N LEU A 7 -2.91 -31.25 -10.44
CA LEU A 7 -2.56 -30.36 -9.33
C LEU A 7 -1.17 -29.78 -9.55
N LYS A 8 -1.00 -28.88 -10.54
CA LYS A 8 0.20 -28.01 -10.64
C LYS A 8 0.07 -26.85 -11.64
N ARG A 9 -1.10 -26.21 -11.72
CA ARG A 9 -1.27 -24.95 -12.47
C ARG A 9 -1.76 -23.75 -11.66
N MET A 10 -1.90 -23.88 -10.34
CA MET A 10 -2.38 -22.79 -9.48
C MET A 10 -1.66 -22.77 -8.13
N GLN A 11 -0.32 -22.85 -8.12
CA GLN A 11 0.49 -22.63 -6.92
C GLN A 11 1.48 -21.47 -7.06
N GLU A 12 1.26 -20.55 -8.02
CA GLU A 12 2.09 -19.34 -8.16
C GLU A 12 1.54 -18.10 -7.44
N SER A 13 0.36 -18.22 -6.81
CA SER A 13 -0.34 -17.09 -6.19
C SER A 13 -0.39 -17.11 -4.66
N SER A 14 0.28 -18.06 -3.99
CA SER A 14 0.25 -18.17 -2.51
C SER A 14 1.56 -17.79 -1.82
N SER A 15 2.62 -17.43 -2.54
CA SER A 15 3.95 -17.17 -1.93
C SER A 15 4.31 -15.70 -1.76
N LYS A 16 3.46 -14.74 -2.14
CA LYS A 16 3.77 -13.30 -1.93
C LYS A 16 3.61 -12.82 -0.48
N HIS A 17 3.13 -13.68 0.43
CA HIS A 17 3.04 -13.35 1.85
C HIS A 17 4.30 -13.71 2.65
N LEU A 18 5.22 -14.53 2.13
CA LEU A 18 6.32 -15.11 2.92
C LEU A 18 7.69 -14.42 2.82
N HIS A 19 7.77 -13.20 2.27
CA HIS A 19 9.00 -12.38 2.27
C HIS A 19 8.92 -11.15 3.19
N LEU A 20 7.92 -11.10 4.08
CA LEU A 20 7.73 -9.95 4.99
C LEU A 20 8.79 -9.85 6.10
N GLN A 21 9.53 -10.93 6.39
CA GLN A 21 10.31 -11.04 7.63
C GLN A 21 11.76 -10.51 7.58
N ASN A 22 12.26 -10.02 6.45
CA ASN A 22 13.65 -9.52 6.33
C ASN A 22 13.77 -8.34 5.36
N THR A 23 13.08 -7.22 5.61
CA THR A 23 13.38 -5.97 4.88
C THR A 23 13.92 -4.90 5.80
N PRO A 24 14.92 -4.12 5.37
CA PRO A 24 15.47 -3.00 6.14
C PRO A 24 14.51 -1.80 6.26
N TYR A 25 13.37 -1.80 5.57
CA TYR A 25 12.46 -0.66 5.53
C TYR A 25 11.56 -0.62 6.77
N LYS A 26 11.51 0.55 7.43
CA LYS A 26 10.64 0.85 8.57
C LYS A 26 9.17 0.90 8.15
N TYR A 27 8.87 1.47 6.98
CA TYR A 27 7.51 1.56 6.46
C TYR A 27 7.43 1.08 5.01
N ARG A 28 6.32 0.40 4.68
CA ARG A 28 5.98 0.00 3.32
C ARG A 28 4.62 0.60 2.95
N ILE A 29 4.57 1.30 1.84
CA ILE A 29 3.36 1.97 1.36
C ILE A 29 2.93 1.25 0.08
N LEU A 30 1.77 0.61 0.10
CA LEU A 30 1.16 -0.01 -1.06
C LEU A 30 0.09 0.90 -1.63
N ILE A 31 0.14 1.15 -2.93
CA ILE A 31 -0.83 2.00 -3.63
C ILE A 31 -1.59 1.14 -4.63
N GLY A 32 -2.91 1.13 -4.55
CA GLY A 32 -3.78 0.44 -5.50
C GLY A 32 -3.73 1.11 -6.87
N MET A 33 -2.97 0.51 -7.79
CA MET A 33 -2.76 1.01 -9.15
C MET A 33 -3.34 0.09 -10.21
N ALA A 34 -4.50 -0.51 -9.92
CA ALA A 34 -5.31 -1.15 -10.95
C ALA A 34 -5.94 -0.11 -11.89
N THR A 35 -6.71 -0.57 -12.88
CA THR A 35 -7.38 0.30 -13.87
C THR A 35 -8.21 1.42 -13.22
N CYS A 36 -8.94 1.10 -12.16
CA CYS A 36 -9.79 2.07 -11.46
C CYS A 36 -8.95 3.03 -10.58
N GLY A 37 -7.93 2.54 -9.88
CA GLY A 37 -6.98 3.38 -9.14
C GLY A 37 -6.19 4.34 -10.01
N ILE A 38 -5.75 3.93 -11.20
CA ILE A 38 -5.11 4.82 -12.17
C ILE A 38 -6.09 5.92 -12.62
N ALA A 39 -7.33 5.55 -12.92
CA ALA A 39 -8.37 6.50 -13.33
C ALA A 39 -8.74 7.49 -12.19
N ALA A 40 -8.73 7.03 -10.94
CA ALA A 40 -8.98 7.84 -9.74
C ALA A 40 -7.81 8.77 -9.37
N GLY A 41 -6.66 8.66 -10.05
CA GLY A 41 -5.52 9.54 -9.81
C GLY A 41 -4.40 8.98 -8.94
N ALA A 42 -4.38 7.66 -8.66
CA ALA A 42 -3.35 7.00 -7.86
C ALA A 42 -1.93 7.24 -8.39
N LYS A 43 -1.77 7.47 -9.71
CA LYS A 43 -0.48 7.82 -10.32
C LYS A 43 0.07 9.13 -9.74
N LYS A 44 -0.76 10.18 -9.68
CA LYS A 44 -0.34 11.48 -9.12
C LYS A 44 0.07 11.35 -7.66
N VAL A 45 -0.72 10.61 -6.88
CA VAL A 45 -0.43 10.31 -5.47
C VAL A 45 0.92 9.61 -5.31
N MET A 46 1.20 8.62 -6.17
CA MET A 46 2.48 7.91 -6.15
C MET A 46 3.66 8.81 -6.53
N ASP A 47 3.53 9.61 -7.60
CA ASP A 47 4.57 10.53 -8.06
C ASP A 47 4.92 11.54 -6.94
N THR A 48 3.90 12.21 -6.37
CA THR A 48 4.07 13.17 -5.26
C THR A 48 4.75 12.53 -4.04
N LEU A 49 4.32 11.33 -3.65
CA LEU A 49 4.92 10.61 -2.53
C LEU A 49 6.39 10.24 -2.80
N GLN A 50 6.73 9.81 -4.02
CA GLN A 50 8.09 9.47 -4.40
C GLN A 50 9.01 10.70 -4.43
N GLU A 51 8.53 11.81 -4.97
CA GLU A 51 9.24 13.09 -4.98
C GLU A 51 9.55 13.56 -3.57
N GLU A 52 8.58 13.52 -2.67
CA GLU A 52 8.75 13.96 -1.28
C GLU A 52 9.73 13.05 -0.50
N ILE A 53 9.63 11.73 -0.69
CA ILE A 53 10.56 10.75 -0.11
C ILE A 53 11.99 10.98 -0.62
N TYR A 54 12.15 11.26 -1.91
CA TYR A 54 13.44 11.53 -2.52
C TYR A 54 14.02 12.87 -2.04
N ALA A 55 13.20 13.93 -2.02
CA ALA A 55 13.58 15.27 -1.59
C ALA A 55 14.02 15.30 -0.12
N LYS A 56 13.30 14.59 0.76
CA LYS A 56 13.64 14.48 2.18
C LYS A 56 14.68 13.39 2.48
N GLY A 57 15.05 12.57 1.49
CA GLY A 57 16.12 11.57 1.59
C GLY A 57 15.76 10.34 2.44
N TYR A 58 14.48 9.98 2.56
CA TYR A 58 14.05 8.85 3.37
C TYR A 58 14.37 7.51 2.70
N LYS A 59 15.28 6.75 3.30
CA LYS A 59 15.68 5.42 2.80
C LYS A 59 14.91 4.28 3.46
N ASP A 60 14.26 4.55 4.58
CA ASP A 60 13.53 3.55 5.38
C ASP A 60 12.08 3.36 4.91
N ILE A 61 11.66 4.03 3.85
CA ILE A 61 10.30 3.96 3.30
C ILE A 61 10.35 3.29 1.94
N LYS A 62 9.51 2.27 1.74
CA LYS A 62 9.36 1.59 0.45
C LYS A 62 7.97 1.82 -0.12
N VAL A 63 7.90 2.50 -1.27
CA VAL A 63 6.66 2.62 -2.05
C VAL A 63 6.55 1.44 -3.02
N ILE A 64 5.39 0.80 -3.04
CA ILE A 64 5.09 -0.39 -3.85
C ILE A 64 3.75 -0.15 -4.55
N SER A 65 3.72 -0.27 -5.87
CA SER A 65 2.46 -0.34 -6.62
C SER A 65 1.85 -1.73 -6.46
N THR A 66 0.60 -1.81 -5.99
CA THR A 66 -0.16 -3.05 -5.94
C THR A 66 -1.30 -3.03 -6.97
N GLY A 67 -1.86 -4.21 -7.25
CA GLY A 67 -2.99 -4.36 -8.17
C GLY A 67 -4.31 -3.92 -7.54
N CYS A 68 -5.40 -4.59 -7.90
CA CYS A 68 -6.71 -4.29 -7.32
C CYS A 68 -6.70 -4.65 -5.84
N ILE A 69 -6.91 -3.66 -4.97
CA ILE A 69 -7.08 -3.87 -3.52
C ILE A 69 -8.54 -4.25 -3.19
N GLY A 70 -9.46 -4.05 -4.14
CA GLY A 70 -10.90 -4.11 -3.92
C GLY A 70 -11.48 -2.73 -3.63
N MET A 71 -12.81 -2.59 -3.62
CA MET A 71 -13.52 -1.32 -3.35
C MET A 71 -13.20 -0.18 -4.34
N CYS A 72 -13.57 -0.36 -5.62
CA CYS A 72 -13.33 0.63 -6.67
C CYS A 72 -13.92 2.03 -6.39
N THR A 73 -14.94 2.12 -5.52
CA THR A 73 -15.57 3.40 -5.16
C THR A 73 -14.78 4.24 -4.17
N LEU A 74 -13.77 3.64 -3.51
CA LEU A 74 -12.98 4.27 -2.47
C LEU A 74 -11.52 4.52 -2.91
N GLU A 75 -11.23 4.32 -4.19
CA GLU A 75 -9.95 4.65 -4.77
C GLU A 75 -9.73 6.17 -4.85
N PRO A 76 -8.47 6.64 -4.79
CA PRO A 76 -7.23 5.86 -4.60
C PRO A 76 -7.09 5.26 -3.20
N ILE A 77 -6.71 3.98 -3.11
CA ILE A 77 -6.48 3.26 -1.85
C ILE A 77 -4.98 3.16 -1.60
N LEU A 78 -4.58 3.44 -0.37
CA LEU A 78 -3.20 3.39 0.09
C LEU A 78 -3.11 2.60 1.40
N GLU A 79 -2.32 1.54 1.43
CA GLU A 79 -2.07 0.74 2.64
C GLU A 79 -0.66 1.03 3.17
N VAL A 80 -0.54 1.47 4.41
CA VAL A 80 0.75 1.63 5.10
C VAL A 80 0.96 0.45 6.02
N LEU A 81 2.07 -0.28 5.84
CA LEU A 81 2.54 -1.31 6.74
C LEU A 81 3.78 -0.81 7.48
N ASP A 82 3.74 -0.89 8.81
CA ASP A 82 4.90 -0.66 9.67
C ASP A 82 5.71 -1.95 9.87
N LYS A 83 6.95 -1.83 10.36
CA LYS A 83 7.83 -2.95 10.72
C LYS A 83 7.22 -3.90 11.76
N CYS A 84 6.30 -3.40 12.59
CA CYS A 84 5.58 -4.20 13.59
C CYS A 84 4.44 -5.03 12.97
N GLY A 85 4.21 -4.96 11.66
CA GLY A 85 3.12 -5.64 10.98
C GLY A 85 1.76 -4.95 11.12
N GLN A 86 1.71 -3.76 11.73
CA GLN A 86 0.51 -2.93 11.77
C GLN A 86 0.22 -2.41 10.37
N LYS A 87 -1.02 -2.62 9.91
CA LYS A 87 -1.48 -2.19 8.60
C LYS A 87 -2.59 -1.15 8.76
N VAL A 88 -2.41 0.01 8.14
CA VAL A 88 -3.39 1.09 8.12
C VAL A 88 -3.83 1.30 6.69
N THR A 89 -5.14 1.27 6.44
CA THR A 89 -5.71 1.45 5.10
C THR A 89 -6.34 2.83 4.98
N TYR A 90 -5.83 3.61 4.04
CA TYR A 90 -6.30 4.94 3.67
C TYR A 90 -7.08 4.89 2.35
N ILE A 91 -8.16 5.64 2.26
CA ILE A 91 -9.07 5.65 1.11
C ILE A 91 -9.30 7.08 0.61
N GLN A 92 -9.74 7.21 -0.65
CA GLN A 92 -9.97 8.51 -1.30
C GLN A 92 -8.77 9.46 -1.11
N VAL A 93 -7.57 8.92 -1.31
CA VAL A 93 -6.31 9.64 -1.06
C VAL A 93 -6.00 10.55 -2.25
N ASP A 94 -5.76 11.83 -1.94
CA ASP A 94 -5.35 12.87 -2.87
C ASP A 94 -3.86 13.22 -2.68
N PRO A 95 -3.21 13.90 -3.64
CA PRO A 95 -1.82 14.37 -3.49
C PRO A 95 -1.55 15.13 -2.19
N ASP A 96 -2.45 16.02 -1.78
CA ASP A 96 -2.30 16.76 -0.51
C ASP A 96 -2.45 15.85 0.72
N LYS A 97 -3.41 14.92 0.68
CA LYS A 97 -3.63 13.97 1.79
C LYS A 97 -2.46 13.02 1.97
N VAL A 98 -1.83 12.56 0.89
CA VAL A 98 -0.68 11.65 1.00
C VAL A 98 0.53 12.31 1.63
N LEU A 99 0.74 13.62 1.39
CA LEU A 99 1.76 14.40 2.08
C LEU A 99 1.46 14.51 3.57
N GLU A 100 0.21 14.79 3.93
CA GLU A 100 -0.20 14.83 5.33
C GLU A 100 -0.04 13.46 6.03
N ILE A 101 -0.39 12.36 5.35
CA ILE A 101 -0.18 11.00 5.86
C ILE A 101 1.32 10.72 6.04
N LEU A 102 2.16 11.11 5.09
CA LEU A 102 3.61 10.97 5.21
C LEU A 102 4.12 11.71 6.46
N GLU A 103 3.74 12.96 6.66
CA GLU A 103 4.22 13.77 7.79
C GLU A 103 3.66 13.32 9.14
N LYS A 104 2.35 13.13 9.26
CA LYS A 104 1.71 12.77 10.53
C LYS A 104 1.96 11.31 10.91
N HIS A 105 1.75 10.38 9.97
CA HIS A 105 1.79 8.96 10.27
C HIS A 105 3.20 8.38 10.14
N ILE A 106 3.88 8.62 9.02
CA ILE A 106 5.17 7.96 8.76
C ILE A 106 6.32 8.65 9.51
N LEU A 107 6.33 9.98 9.56
CA LEU A 107 7.34 10.74 10.30
C LEU A 107 6.95 10.95 11.77
N GLY A 108 5.69 11.33 12.01
CA GLY A 108 5.17 11.62 13.35
C GLY A 108 4.68 10.40 14.14
N GLY A 109 4.46 9.25 13.51
CA GLY A 109 3.93 8.05 14.17
C GLY A 109 2.44 8.10 14.50
N ASN A 110 1.72 9.13 14.07
CA ASN A 110 0.30 9.34 14.37
C ASN A 110 -0.57 9.01 13.16
N VAL A 111 -1.38 7.96 13.27
CA VAL A 111 -2.33 7.55 12.23
C VAL A 111 -3.37 8.65 12.00
N VAL A 112 -3.62 9.00 10.74
CA VAL A 112 -4.64 9.97 10.37
C VAL A 112 -5.99 9.26 10.22
N GLU A 113 -6.64 8.98 11.34
CA GLU A 113 -7.90 8.19 11.40
C GLU A 113 -9.04 8.78 10.56
N GLU A 114 -8.98 10.07 10.21
CA GLU A 114 -9.97 10.73 9.35
C GLU A 114 -10.03 10.13 7.94
N TYR A 115 -8.91 9.60 7.46
CA TYR A 115 -8.77 9.05 6.11
C TYR A 115 -8.80 7.51 6.09
N THR A 116 -8.98 6.86 7.24
CA THR A 116 -8.96 5.40 7.34
C THR A 116 -10.35 4.77 7.23
N ILE A 117 -10.40 3.54 6.75
CA ILE A 117 -11.67 2.80 6.58
C ILE A 117 -12.21 2.19 7.88
N GLU A 118 -11.36 1.98 8.90
CA GLU A 118 -11.72 1.31 10.16
C GLU A 118 -12.82 2.02 10.97
N LYS A 119 -13.10 3.31 10.71
CA LYS A 119 -14.24 4.01 11.34
C LYS A 119 -15.60 3.71 10.71
N ARG A 120 -15.65 2.91 9.64
CA ARG A 120 -16.89 2.46 8.98
C ARG A 120 -17.09 0.95 9.13
N SER A 121 -17.23 0.45 10.36
CA SER A 121 -18.31 -0.48 10.76
C SER A 121 -18.12 -1.03 12.16
#